data_AF-A0A952FEI6-F1
#
_entry.id   AF-A0A952FEI6-F1
#
_cell.length_a   1.000
_cell.length_b   1.000
_cell.length_c   1.000
_cell.angle_alpha   90.00
_cell.angle_beta   90.00
_cell.angle_gamma   90.00
#
_symmetry.space_group_name_H-M   'P 1'
#
loop_
_entity.id
_entity.type
_entity.pdbx_description
1 polymer ?
#
loop_
_entity_poly.entity_id
_entity_poly.type
_entity_poly.pdbx_seq_one_letter_code
_entity_poly.pdbx_strand_id
1 'polypeptide(L)'
;MSDTEELVRERLRHHPELLGFFPLIVERSAGNPFFAEELAHSLIEKSASLETSSQRKSDVASLAYALPATVQAVIGERIDRLVVTQRTLLHVCAVIGKEIPLAVLQDVAVYLVSQLETGLDGLCEAELLQLLREIAGGRRFAFRHPLIQEVAYSTQLKARRANLHAAVAIAMEAHYSAQPGEFAALIAYHYESAGQLLNAAQHEARAAKWTGSTNSAQAIKHWRKVWTLLDGQERSPQVNSLRALAGGRIVYLGWREGLSPEEVQKISHEAIGHASEVDSRLVQLLLFAQGRILQSGGGAADDYVECVLKALSLTPPGRDAGRVA
;
A
#
# COMPACT_ATOMS: atom_id res chain seq x y z
N MET A 1 -35.23 -16.21 -9.66
CA MET A 1 -34.77 -15.27 -8.63
C MET A 1 -33.26 -15.29 -8.65
N SER A 2 -32.61 -14.14 -8.70
CA SER A 2 -31.15 -14.08 -8.54
C SER A 2 -30.76 -14.16 -7.07
N ASP A 3 -29.51 -14.54 -6.78
CA ASP A 3 -28.97 -14.57 -5.40
C ASP A 3 -29.13 -13.21 -4.69
N THR A 4 -29.04 -12.10 -5.44
CA THR A 4 -29.27 -10.73 -4.94
C THR A 4 -30.71 -10.51 -4.48
N GLU A 5 -31.70 -11.01 -5.22
CA GLU A 5 -33.11 -10.89 -4.86
C GLU A 5 -33.45 -11.68 -3.59
N GLU A 6 -32.84 -12.85 -3.42
CA GLU A 6 -33.01 -13.66 -2.21
C GLU A 6 -32.38 -12.98 -0.99
N LEU A 7 -31.19 -12.39 -1.14
CA LEU A 7 -30.49 -11.64 -0.11
C LEU A 7 -31.30 -10.43 0.40
N VAL A 8 -31.86 -9.63 -0.52
CA VAL A 8 -32.68 -8.47 -0.15
C VAL A 8 -33.95 -8.93 0.57
N ARG A 9 -34.58 -10.02 0.11
CA ARG A 9 -35.78 -10.55 0.75
C ARG A 9 -35.50 -11.06 2.16
N GLU A 10 -34.34 -11.67 2.38
CA GLU A 10 -33.93 -12.11 3.71
C GLU A 10 -33.73 -10.92 4.65
N ARG A 11 -33.01 -9.89 4.20
CA ARG A 11 -32.78 -8.66 5.00
C ARG A 11 -34.08 -7.94 5.34
N LEU A 12 -35.04 -7.88 4.41
CA LEU A 12 -36.34 -7.23 4.63
C LEU A 12 -37.38 -8.13 5.32
N ARG A 13 -37.06 -9.40 5.63
CA ARG A 13 -38.02 -10.37 6.23
C ARG A 13 -38.65 -9.85 7.52
N HIS A 14 -37.87 -9.12 8.32
CA HIS A 14 -38.31 -8.55 9.60
C HIS A 14 -38.93 -7.15 9.47
N HIS A 15 -39.06 -6.62 8.24
CA HIS A 15 -39.55 -5.28 7.92
C HIS A 15 -40.61 -5.32 6.81
N PRO A 16 -41.79 -5.93 7.06
CA PRO A 16 -42.83 -6.10 6.05
C PRO A 16 -43.34 -4.77 5.46
N GLU A 17 -43.26 -3.69 6.21
CA GLU A 17 -43.57 -2.32 5.78
C GLU A 17 -42.63 -1.80 4.68
N LEU A 18 -41.43 -2.37 4.55
CA LEU A 18 -40.42 -1.99 3.56
C LEU A 18 -40.42 -2.88 2.32
N LEU A 19 -41.22 -3.96 2.28
CA LEU A 19 -41.27 -4.86 1.13
C LEU A 19 -41.68 -4.16 -0.18
N GLY A 20 -42.41 -3.03 -0.10
CA GLY A 20 -42.76 -2.21 -1.25
C GLY A 20 -41.55 -1.59 -1.97
N PHE A 21 -40.40 -1.46 -1.31
CA PHE A 21 -39.16 -0.95 -1.92
C PHE A 21 -38.32 -2.04 -2.59
N PHE A 22 -38.68 -3.32 -2.45
CA PHE A 22 -37.94 -4.43 -3.02
C PHE A 22 -37.62 -4.24 -4.52
N PRO A 23 -38.57 -3.87 -5.40
CA PRO A 23 -38.27 -3.67 -6.82
C PRO A 23 -37.23 -2.56 -7.07
N LEU A 24 -37.30 -1.47 -6.28
CA LEU A 24 -36.37 -0.34 -6.40
C LEU A 24 -34.95 -0.71 -5.97
N ILE A 25 -34.80 -1.51 -4.92
CA ILE A 25 -33.50 -2.02 -4.46
C ILE A 25 -32.88 -2.93 -5.53
N VAL A 26 -33.67 -3.85 -6.08
CA VAL A 26 -33.21 -4.77 -7.13
C VAL A 26 -32.81 -3.99 -8.39
N GLU A 27 -33.62 -3.02 -8.82
CA GLU A 27 -33.33 -2.17 -9.97
C GLU A 27 -32.03 -1.38 -9.77
N ARG A 28 -31.90 -0.66 -8.65
CA ARG A 28 -30.73 0.18 -8.38
C ARG A 28 -29.46 -0.61 -8.12
N SER A 29 -29.57 -1.74 -7.45
CA SER A 29 -28.40 -2.61 -7.21
C SER A 29 -27.83 -3.18 -8.50
N ALA A 30 -28.62 -3.27 -9.58
CA ALA A 30 -28.23 -3.82 -10.88
C ALA A 30 -27.50 -5.18 -10.76
N GLY A 31 -27.94 -6.01 -9.80
CA GLY A 31 -27.35 -7.33 -9.53
C GLY A 31 -26.08 -7.32 -8.67
N ASN A 32 -25.68 -6.18 -8.10
CA ASN A 32 -24.59 -6.12 -7.11
C ASN A 32 -25.12 -6.46 -5.71
N PRO A 33 -24.77 -7.64 -5.13
CA PRO A 33 -25.31 -8.07 -3.84
C PRO A 33 -24.98 -7.11 -2.70
N PHE A 34 -23.74 -6.60 -2.66
CA PHE A 34 -23.32 -5.66 -1.64
C PHE A 34 -24.11 -4.35 -1.73
N PHE A 35 -24.29 -3.79 -2.93
CA PHE A 35 -25.10 -2.58 -3.08
C PHE A 35 -26.57 -2.81 -2.67
N ALA A 36 -27.12 -3.99 -2.97
CA ALA A 36 -28.47 -4.34 -2.58
C ALA A 36 -28.64 -4.41 -1.05
N GLU A 37 -27.68 -5.01 -0.35
CA GLU A 37 -27.65 -5.01 1.12
C GLU A 37 -27.53 -3.61 1.70
N GLU A 38 -26.64 -2.78 1.15
CA GLU A 38 -26.45 -1.40 1.60
C GLU A 38 -27.71 -0.55 1.44
N LEU A 39 -28.43 -0.72 0.32
CA LEU A 39 -29.72 -0.05 0.09
C LEU A 39 -30.79 -0.53 1.08
N ALA A 40 -30.87 -1.84 1.33
CA ALA A 40 -31.80 -2.41 2.32
C ALA A 40 -31.49 -1.89 3.74
N HIS A 41 -30.21 -1.87 4.12
CA HIS A 41 -29.74 -1.33 5.40
C HIS A 41 -30.10 0.15 5.54
N SER A 42 -29.83 0.96 4.52
CA SER A 42 -30.16 2.40 4.51
C SER A 42 -31.66 2.65 4.69
N LEU A 43 -32.52 1.81 4.09
CA LEU A 43 -33.97 1.90 4.29
C LEU A 43 -34.41 1.55 5.71
N ILE A 44 -33.88 0.46 6.28
CA ILE A 44 -34.21 0.01 7.64
C ILE A 44 -33.79 1.07 8.67
N GLU A 45 -32.59 1.65 8.53
CA GLU A 45 -32.14 2.72 9.42
C GLU A 45 -33.03 3.98 9.30
N LYS A 46 -33.36 4.39 8.06
CA LYS A 46 -34.21 5.57 7.83
C LYS A 46 -35.63 5.34 8.33
N SER A 47 -36.20 4.13 8.19
CA SER A 47 -37.53 3.83 8.71
C SER A 47 -37.59 3.86 10.23
N ALA A 48 -36.59 3.30 10.92
CA ALA A 48 -36.50 3.34 12.39
C ALA A 48 -36.45 4.79 12.93
N SER A 49 -35.79 5.70 12.21
CA SER A 49 -35.75 7.13 12.59
C SER A 49 -37.12 7.82 12.49
N LEU A 50 -37.96 7.39 11.54
CA LEU A 50 -39.29 7.95 11.30
C LEU A 50 -40.35 7.43 12.29
N GLU A 51 -40.22 6.22 12.82
CA GLU A 51 -41.14 5.69 13.84
C GLU A 51 -41.19 6.53 15.13
N THR A 52 -40.11 7.28 15.39
CA THR A 52 -40.02 8.22 16.51
C THR A 52 -40.78 9.53 16.24
N SER A 53 -41.17 9.78 14.98
CA SER A 53 -41.92 10.96 14.53
C SER A 53 -43.39 10.60 14.25
N SER A 54 -44.33 11.47 14.63
CA SER A 54 -45.77 11.19 14.62
C SER A 54 -46.44 11.20 13.23
N GLN A 55 -45.68 11.10 12.13
CA GLN A 55 -46.17 11.23 10.74
C GLN A 55 -45.85 9.99 9.91
N ARG A 56 -46.74 8.98 9.92
CA ARG A 56 -46.41 7.63 9.40
C ARG A 56 -46.78 7.33 7.94
N LYS A 57 -47.50 8.19 7.21
CA LYS A 57 -48.08 7.80 5.89
C LYS A 57 -47.67 8.66 4.69
N SER A 58 -47.14 9.87 4.89
CA SER A 58 -46.59 10.72 3.82
C SER A 58 -45.14 10.38 3.43
N ASP A 59 -44.47 9.55 4.22
CA ASP A 59 -43.00 9.51 4.23
C ASP A 59 -42.40 8.35 3.41
N VAL A 60 -43.21 7.35 3.06
CA VAL A 60 -42.77 6.17 2.29
C VAL A 60 -42.35 6.55 0.86
N ALA A 61 -43.09 7.45 0.20
CA ALA A 61 -42.67 7.98 -1.11
C ALA A 61 -41.38 8.82 -1.00
N SER A 62 -41.22 9.57 0.09
CA SER A 62 -40.01 10.35 0.37
C SER A 62 -38.78 9.47 0.62
N LEU A 63 -38.95 8.30 1.26
CA LEU A 63 -37.89 7.32 1.48
C LEU A 63 -37.30 6.77 0.15
N ALA A 64 -38.13 6.57 -0.88
CA ALA A 64 -37.66 6.13 -2.20
C ALA A 64 -36.76 7.17 -2.90
N TYR A 65 -37.11 8.45 -2.76
CA TYR A 65 -36.27 9.55 -3.25
C TYR A 65 -34.99 9.73 -2.43
N ALA A 66 -35.02 9.40 -1.13
CA ALA A 66 -33.88 9.51 -0.23
C ALA A 66 -32.88 8.36 -0.34
N LEU A 67 -33.17 7.31 -1.12
CA LEU A 67 -32.23 6.22 -1.35
C LEU A 67 -31.09 6.68 -2.27
N PRO A 68 -29.82 6.46 -1.90
CA PRO A 68 -28.70 6.88 -2.74
C PRO A 68 -28.66 6.17 -4.10
N ALA A 69 -28.14 6.86 -5.11
CA ALA A 69 -28.05 6.35 -6.48
C ALA A 69 -26.79 5.48 -6.71
N THR A 70 -25.80 5.53 -5.81
CA THR A 70 -24.56 4.76 -5.92
C THR A 70 -24.20 4.10 -4.60
N VAL A 71 -23.50 2.97 -4.69
CA VAL A 71 -22.99 2.24 -3.52
C VAL A 71 -22.02 3.10 -2.71
N GLN A 72 -21.20 3.93 -3.37
CA GLN A 72 -20.29 4.85 -2.68
C GLN A 72 -21.05 5.90 -1.87
N ALA A 73 -22.18 6.40 -2.39
CA ALA A 73 -23.01 7.35 -1.66
C ALA A 73 -23.67 6.70 -0.43
N VAL A 74 -24.14 5.44 -0.53
CA VAL A 74 -24.68 4.73 0.65
C VAL A 74 -23.59 4.52 1.71
N ILE A 75 -22.40 4.07 1.32
CA ILE A 75 -21.28 3.91 2.26
C ILE A 75 -20.91 5.26 2.88
N GLY A 76 -20.83 6.32 2.06
CA GLY A 76 -20.53 7.67 2.54
C GLY A 76 -21.52 8.14 3.61
N GLU A 77 -22.82 7.96 3.37
CA GLU A 77 -23.86 8.27 4.35
C GLU A 77 -23.69 7.47 5.66
N ARG A 78 -23.32 6.18 5.59
CA ARG A 78 -23.05 5.36 6.79
C ARG A 78 -21.84 5.90 7.56
N ILE A 79 -20.77 6.25 6.87
CA ILE A 79 -19.57 6.83 7.49
C ILE A 79 -19.89 8.17 8.16
N ASP A 80 -20.73 8.99 7.55
CA ASP A 80 -21.13 10.30 8.08
C ASP A 80 -22.02 10.20 9.34
N ARG A 81 -22.75 9.09 9.51
CA ARG A 81 -23.54 8.80 10.72
C ARG A 81 -22.71 8.34 11.91
N LEU A 82 -21.49 7.87 11.69
CA LEU A 82 -20.62 7.43 12.77
C LEU A 82 -20.28 8.59 13.71
N VAL A 83 -20.18 8.29 15.01
CA VAL A 83 -19.64 9.27 15.96
C VAL A 83 -18.20 9.61 15.59
N VAL A 84 -17.75 10.81 15.99
CA VAL A 84 -16.45 11.37 15.58
C VAL A 84 -15.28 10.41 15.84
N THR A 85 -15.31 9.69 16.96
CA THR A 85 -14.28 8.70 17.33
C THR A 85 -14.26 7.50 16.38
N GLN A 86 -15.42 6.88 16.11
CA GLN A 86 -15.54 5.74 15.18
C GLN A 86 -15.12 6.12 13.76
N ARG A 87 -15.60 7.28 13.26
CA ARG A 87 -15.21 7.79 11.95
C ARG A 87 -13.71 8.03 11.84
N THR A 88 -13.10 8.55 12.90
CA THR A 88 -11.65 8.76 12.95
C THR A 88 -10.89 7.43 12.95
N LEU A 89 -11.32 6.44 13.72
CA LEU A 89 -10.73 5.09 13.70
C LEU A 89 -10.86 4.44 12.33
N LEU A 90 -12.03 4.51 11.70
CA LEU A 90 -12.24 3.97 10.35
C LEU A 90 -11.30 4.59 9.32
N HIS A 91 -11.07 5.90 9.40
CA HIS A 91 -10.10 6.60 8.55
C HIS A 91 -8.66 6.12 8.77
N VAL A 92 -8.25 5.85 10.02
CA VAL A 92 -6.93 5.27 10.31
C VAL A 92 -6.82 3.86 9.74
N CYS A 93 -7.83 3.01 9.98
CA CYS A 93 -7.93 1.66 9.43
C CYS A 93 -7.83 1.66 7.89
N ALA A 94 -8.47 2.63 7.23
CA ALA A 94 -8.47 2.73 5.77
C ALA A 94 -7.07 3.01 5.21
N VAL A 95 -6.24 3.74 5.96
CA VAL A 95 -4.84 4.01 5.61
C VAL A 95 -3.94 2.81 5.94
N ILE A 96 -4.19 2.06 7.02
CA ILE A 96 -3.39 0.87 7.39
C ILE A 96 -3.44 -0.19 6.29
N GLY A 97 -4.63 -0.51 5.76
CA GLY A 97 -4.77 -1.41 4.62
C GLY A 97 -5.90 -2.42 4.75
N LYS A 98 -5.78 -3.52 4.00
CA LYS A 98 -6.80 -4.58 3.93
C LYS A 98 -6.90 -5.38 5.22
N GLU A 99 -5.74 -5.73 5.79
CA GLU A 99 -5.64 -6.32 7.13
C GLU A 99 -5.11 -5.25 8.07
N ILE A 100 -5.75 -5.13 9.23
CA ILE A 100 -5.49 -4.10 10.23
C ILE A 100 -5.03 -4.81 11.51
N PRO A 101 -3.72 -4.98 11.72
CA PRO A 101 -3.20 -5.49 12.98
C PRO A 101 -3.49 -4.50 14.11
N LEU A 102 -4.10 -4.99 15.21
CA LEU A 102 -4.47 -4.13 16.34
C LEU A 102 -3.25 -3.38 16.92
N ALA A 103 -2.08 -4.03 16.99
CA ALA A 103 -0.87 -3.41 17.51
C ALA A 103 -0.43 -2.18 16.70
N VAL A 104 -0.51 -2.25 15.36
CA VAL A 104 -0.22 -1.11 14.47
C VAL A 104 -1.28 -0.03 14.64
N LEU A 105 -2.55 -0.41 14.73
CA LEU A 105 -3.64 0.55 14.96
C LEU A 105 -3.50 1.28 16.30
N GLN A 106 -3.10 0.59 17.37
CA GLN A 106 -2.89 1.16 18.70
C GLN A 106 -1.82 2.26 18.70
N ASP A 107 -0.69 2.03 18.03
CA ASP A 107 0.38 3.01 17.94
C ASP A 107 -0.02 4.25 17.12
N VAL A 108 -0.72 4.03 16.00
CA VAL A 108 -1.15 5.12 15.11
C VAL A 108 -2.31 5.93 15.72
N ALA A 109 -3.21 5.26 16.45
CA ALA A 109 -4.37 5.86 17.11
C ALA A 109 -4.15 6.06 18.62
N VAL A 110 -2.91 6.35 19.04
CA VAL A 110 -2.55 6.52 20.47
C VAL A 110 -3.39 7.58 21.20
N TYR A 111 -3.95 8.54 20.47
CA TYR A 111 -4.83 9.58 21.01
C TYR A 111 -6.27 9.10 21.27
N LEU A 112 -6.62 7.87 20.89
CA LEU A 112 -7.93 7.24 21.08
C LEU A 112 -7.87 5.98 21.97
N VAL A 113 -6.77 5.75 22.70
CA VAL A 113 -6.55 4.50 23.46
C VAL A 113 -7.72 4.15 24.39
N SER A 114 -8.31 5.13 25.07
CA SER A 114 -9.45 4.89 25.99
C SER A 114 -10.76 4.55 25.29
N GLN A 115 -10.87 4.82 23.98
CA GLN A 115 -12.08 4.64 23.17
C GLN A 115 -11.88 3.62 22.05
N LEU A 116 -10.69 3.02 21.95
CA LEU A 116 -10.32 2.17 20.83
C LEU A 116 -11.18 0.91 20.76
N GLU A 117 -11.34 0.21 21.88
CA GLU A 117 -12.17 -1.01 21.95
C GLU A 117 -13.63 -0.71 21.62
N THR A 118 -14.26 0.21 22.35
CA THR A 118 -15.66 0.62 22.09
C THR A 118 -15.86 1.15 20.67
N GLY A 119 -14.84 1.83 20.12
CA GLY A 119 -14.86 2.29 18.73
C GLY A 119 -14.79 1.15 17.72
N LEU A 120 -13.93 0.16 17.95
CA LEU A 120 -13.83 -1.04 17.11
C LEU A 120 -15.08 -1.91 17.20
N ASP A 121 -15.64 -2.08 18.39
CA ASP A 121 -16.90 -2.80 18.62
C ASP A 121 -18.02 -2.12 17.83
N GLY A 122 -18.17 -0.80 17.97
CA GLY A 122 -19.17 -0.06 17.22
C GLY A 122 -18.96 -0.08 15.70
N LEU A 123 -17.72 -0.13 15.21
CA LEU A 123 -17.44 -0.33 13.77
C LEU A 123 -17.76 -1.74 13.29
N CYS A 124 -17.64 -2.76 14.16
CA CYS A 124 -18.04 -4.13 13.87
C CYS A 124 -19.57 -4.29 13.92
N GLU A 125 -20.23 -3.69 14.90
CA GLU A 125 -21.69 -3.62 15.04
C GLU A 125 -22.32 -2.90 13.84
N ALA A 126 -21.70 -1.80 13.40
CA ALA A 126 -22.10 -1.09 12.19
C ALA A 126 -21.77 -1.87 10.90
N GLU A 127 -21.29 -3.11 10.96
CA GLU A 127 -20.91 -3.95 9.81
C GLU A 127 -19.91 -3.27 8.84
N LEU A 128 -19.03 -2.38 9.34
CA LEU A 128 -17.98 -1.74 8.54
C LEU A 128 -16.66 -2.50 8.62
N LEU A 129 -16.36 -3.02 9.81
CA LEU A 129 -15.22 -3.88 10.08
C LEU A 129 -15.68 -5.28 10.52
N GLN A 130 -14.75 -6.23 10.49
CA GLN A 130 -14.89 -7.55 11.07
C GLN A 130 -13.58 -7.99 11.72
N LEU A 131 -13.67 -8.72 12.82
CA LEU A 131 -12.53 -9.40 13.44
C LEU A 131 -12.22 -10.67 12.65
N LEU A 132 -11.01 -10.79 12.10
CA LEU A 132 -10.61 -11.94 11.28
C LEU A 132 -10.09 -13.12 12.11
N ARG A 133 -9.21 -12.85 13.09
CA ARG A 133 -8.55 -13.87 13.91
C ARG A 133 -8.13 -13.31 15.27
N GLU A 134 -8.08 -14.21 16.24
CA GLU A 134 -7.61 -13.95 17.61
C GLU A 134 -6.68 -15.08 18.09
N ILE A 135 -5.62 -15.44 17.34
CA ILE A 135 -4.63 -16.43 17.84
C ILE A 135 -3.21 -16.11 17.37
N ALA A 136 -2.25 -16.28 18.29
CA ALA A 136 -0.78 -16.26 18.19
C ALA A 136 -0.07 -15.01 17.62
N GLY A 137 -0.77 -14.10 16.93
CA GLY A 137 -0.20 -12.87 16.36
C GLY A 137 -0.97 -11.59 16.70
N GLY A 138 -1.86 -11.64 17.71
CA GLY A 138 -2.75 -10.54 18.09
C GLY A 138 -4.04 -10.45 17.25
N ARG A 139 -4.97 -9.59 17.67
CA ARG A 139 -6.22 -9.34 16.95
C ARG A 139 -5.96 -8.64 15.61
N ARG A 140 -6.64 -9.10 14.57
CA ARG A 140 -6.61 -8.48 13.23
C ARG A 140 -8.03 -8.19 12.77
N PHE A 141 -8.22 -6.99 12.25
CA PHE A 141 -9.48 -6.58 11.65
C PHE A 141 -9.34 -6.49 10.12
N ALA A 142 -10.46 -6.54 9.43
CA ALA A 142 -10.56 -6.20 8.02
C ALA A 142 -11.87 -5.47 7.76
N PHE A 143 -11.92 -4.73 6.66
CA PHE A 143 -13.17 -4.19 6.16
C PHE A 143 -14.10 -5.33 5.73
N ARG A 144 -15.39 -5.22 6.07
CA ARG A 144 -16.41 -6.17 5.60
C ARG A 144 -16.48 -6.24 4.08
N HIS A 145 -16.23 -5.11 3.42
CA HIS A 145 -16.15 -5.02 1.97
C HIS A 145 -15.04 -4.04 1.53
N PRO A 146 -14.22 -4.36 0.50
CA PRO A 146 -13.12 -3.48 0.05
C PRO A 146 -13.55 -2.05 -0.30
N LEU A 147 -14.77 -1.90 -0.84
CA LEU A 147 -15.30 -0.59 -1.20
C LEU A 147 -15.50 0.34 0.01
N ILE A 148 -15.70 -0.21 1.21
CA ILE A 148 -15.77 0.59 2.44
C ILE A 148 -14.42 1.25 2.71
N GLN A 149 -13.32 0.50 2.53
CA GLN A 149 -11.97 1.04 2.63
C GLN A 149 -11.76 2.15 1.61
N GLU A 150 -12.14 1.94 0.35
CA GLU A 150 -11.96 2.91 -0.73
C GLU A 150 -12.70 4.23 -0.46
N VAL A 151 -13.96 4.14 -0.02
CA VAL A 151 -14.74 5.32 0.34
C VAL A 151 -14.14 6.01 1.57
N ALA A 152 -13.86 5.28 2.64
CA ALA A 152 -13.24 5.84 3.86
C ALA A 152 -11.83 6.44 3.61
N TYR A 153 -11.08 5.93 2.64
CA TYR A 153 -9.79 6.47 2.25
C TYR A 153 -9.94 7.74 1.40
N SER A 154 -10.82 7.71 0.40
CA SER A 154 -10.99 8.81 -0.56
C SER A 154 -11.63 10.07 0.05
N THR A 155 -12.47 9.92 1.08
CA THR A 155 -13.12 11.06 1.79
C THR A 155 -12.15 11.87 2.66
N GLN A 156 -10.94 11.37 2.91
CA GLN A 156 -9.95 12.07 3.72
C GLN A 156 -9.23 13.17 2.93
N LEU A 157 -8.81 14.23 3.61
CA LEU A 157 -7.92 15.23 3.03
C LEU A 157 -6.54 14.62 2.74
N LYS A 158 -5.95 14.95 1.58
CA LYS A 158 -4.65 14.42 1.14
C LYS A 158 -3.54 14.61 2.19
N ALA A 159 -3.48 15.78 2.83
CA ALA A 159 -2.50 16.07 3.89
C ALA A 159 -2.68 15.19 5.12
N ARG A 160 -3.95 14.94 5.54
CA ARG A 160 -4.24 14.04 6.66
C ARG A 160 -3.84 12.60 6.34
N ARG A 161 -4.11 12.14 5.12
CA ARG A 161 -3.66 10.82 4.66
C ARG A 161 -2.15 10.69 4.68
N ALA A 162 -1.42 11.68 4.18
CA ALA A 162 0.04 11.66 4.18
C ALA A 162 0.61 11.51 5.60
N ASN A 163 0.06 12.26 6.58
CA ASN A 163 0.45 12.14 7.98
C ASN A 163 0.14 10.76 8.57
N LEU A 164 -1.04 10.20 8.27
CA LEU A 164 -1.39 8.84 8.71
C LEU A 164 -0.48 7.80 8.07
N HIS A 165 -0.17 7.91 6.78
CA HIS A 165 0.77 7.01 6.11
C HIS A 165 2.16 7.05 6.77
N ALA A 166 2.67 8.23 7.14
CA ALA A 166 3.93 8.34 7.89
C ALA A 166 3.85 7.63 9.24
N ALA A 167 2.77 7.84 10.01
CA ALA A 167 2.58 7.20 11.30
C ALA A 167 2.47 5.67 11.18
N VAL A 168 1.76 5.17 10.16
CA VAL A 168 1.64 3.73 9.89
C VAL A 168 3.00 3.14 9.54
N ALA A 169 3.80 3.80 8.70
CA ALA A 169 5.13 3.34 8.34
C ALA A 169 6.02 3.18 9.58
N ILE A 170 6.03 4.19 10.47
CA ILE A 170 6.79 4.17 11.73
C ILE A 170 6.33 3.03 12.65
N ALA A 171 5.02 2.86 12.82
CA ALA A 171 4.47 1.77 13.64
C ALA A 171 4.85 0.40 13.07
N MET A 172 4.74 0.21 11.76
CA MET A 172 5.15 -1.04 11.10
C MET A 172 6.64 -1.32 11.25
N GLU A 173 7.52 -0.31 11.19
CA GLU A 173 8.95 -0.50 11.43
C GLU A 173 9.25 -1.02 12.84
N ALA A 174 8.53 -0.52 13.85
CA ALA A 174 8.70 -0.96 15.23
C ALA A 174 8.26 -2.42 15.41
N HIS A 175 7.06 -2.77 14.92
CA HIS A 175 6.48 -4.11 15.09
C HIS A 175 7.13 -5.19 14.22
N TYR A 176 7.68 -4.83 13.07
CA TYR A 176 8.26 -5.79 12.12
C TYR A 176 9.80 -5.79 12.09
N SER A 177 10.42 -5.26 13.14
CA SER A 177 11.88 -5.19 13.29
C SER A 177 12.58 -6.55 13.26
N ALA A 178 11.90 -7.64 13.65
CA ALA A 178 12.44 -9.00 13.60
C ALA A 178 12.54 -9.58 12.17
N GLN A 179 11.71 -9.11 11.25
CA GLN A 179 11.67 -9.56 9.85
C GLN A 179 11.61 -8.34 8.89
N PRO A 180 12.65 -7.47 8.91
CA PRO A 180 12.58 -6.17 8.27
C PRO A 180 12.51 -6.24 6.74
N GLY A 181 12.85 -7.38 6.13
CA GLY A 181 12.77 -7.60 4.69
C GLY A 181 11.38 -7.97 4.19
N GLU A 182 10.62 -8.74 4.97
CA GLU A 182 9.31 -9.28 4.57
C GLU A 182 8.28 -8.15 4.37
N PHE A 183 8.27 -7.18 5.28
CA PHE A 183 7.32 -6.05 5.27
C PHE A 183 7.88 -4.79 4.58
N ALA A 184 9.12 -4.83 4.10
CA ALA A 184 9.82 -3.66 3.56
C ALA A 184 9.05 -2.96 2.42
N ALA A 185 8.49 -3.73 1.47
CA ALA A 185 7.75 -3.16 0.35
C ALA A 185 6.46 -2.46 0.81
N LEU A 186 5.78 -3.01 1.82
CA LEU A 186 4.59 -2.39 2.40
C LEU A 186 4.95 -1.10 3.13
N ILE A 187 6.01 -1.11 3.94
CA ILE A 187 6.49 0.08 4.65
C ILE A 187 6.93 1.17 3.64
N ALA A 188 7.60 0.78 2.55
CA ALA A 188 7.97 1.69 1.47
C ALA A 188 6.75 2.39 0.85
N TYR A 189 5.67 1.65 0.58
CA TYR A 189 4.41 2.20 0.07
C TYR A 189 3.84 3.27 1.00
N HIS A 190 3.87 3.06 2.32
CA HIS A 190 3.40 4.07 3.27
C HIS A 190 4.32 5.30 3.29
N TYR A 191 5.64 5.14 3.30
CA TYR A 191 6.54 6.30 3.22
C TYR A 191 6.39 7.08 1.91
N GLU A 192 6.21 6.40 0.78
CA GLU A 192 5.96 7.04 -0.52
C GLU A 192 4.66 7.83 -0.48
N SER A 193 3.58 7.22 0.03
CA SER A 193 2.28 7.88 0.16
C SER A 193 2.30 9.06 1.13
N ALA A 194 3.26 9.09 2.06
CA ALA A 194 3.53 10.21 2.96
C ALA A 194 4.43 11.29 2.34
N GLY A 195 4.98 11.07 1.14
CA GLY A 195 5.95 11.97 0.50
C GLY A 195 7.37 11.88 1.08
N GLN A 196 7.66 10.90 1.93
CA GLN A 196 8.98 10.68 2.52
C GLN A 196 9.83 9.79 1.61
N LEU A 197 10.24 10.35 0.46
CA LEU A 197 10.80 9.57 -0.65
C LEU A 197 12.13 8.87 -0.31
N LEU A 198 12.99 9.49 0.50
CA LEU A 198 14.23 8.84 0.95
C LEU A 198 13.95 7.61 1.82
N ASN A 199 13.02 7.70 2.77
CA ASN A 199 12.64 6.57 3.61
C ASN A 199 12.00 5.46 2.77
N ALA A 200 11.12 5.83 1.84
CA ALA A 200 10.52 4.89 0.89
C ALA A 200 11.60 4.15 0.09
N ALA A 201 12.58 4.88 -0.46
CA ALA A 201 13.69 4.31 -1.23
C ALA A 201 14.56 3.37 -0.38
N GLN A 202 14.82 3.69 0.89
CA GLN A 202 15.56 2.83 1.80
C GLN A 202 14.84 1.49 2.03
N HIS A 203 13.51 1.53 2.18
CA HIS A 203 12.69 0.33 2.34
C HIS A 203 12.54 -0.46 1.05
N GLU A 204 12.38 0.19 -0.10
CA GLU A 204 12.44 -0.49 -1.41
C GLU A 204 13.77 -1.23 -1.59
N ALA A 205 14.89 -0.64 -1.17
CA ALA A 205 16.19 -1.31 -1.19
C ALA A 205 16.25 -2.52 -0.24
N ARG A 206 15.56 -2.49 0.91
CA ARG A 206 15.44 -3.65 1.81
C ARG A 206 14.58 -4.75 1.17
N ALA A 207 13.44 -4.38 0.56
CA ALA A 207 12.58 -5.30 -0.18
C ALA A 207 13.32 -5.98 -1.34
N ALA A 208 14.11 -5.21 -2.09
CA ALA A 208 14.92 -5.70 -3.19
C ALA A 208 15.98 -6.72 -2.73
N LYS A 209 16.63 -6.47 -1.58
CA LYS A 209 17.60 -7.41 -0.99
C LYS A 209 16.93 -8.70 -0.52
N TRP A 210 15.77 -8.59 0.12
CA TRP A 210 15.00 -9.74 0.59
C TRP A 210 14.56 -10.63 -0.56
N THR A 211 13.89 -10.05 -1.55
CA THR A 211 13.38 -10.76 -2.74
C THR A 211 14.48 -11.27 -3.66
N GLY A 212 15.61 -10.56 -3.77
CA GLY A 212 16.72 -10.93 -4.67
C GLY A 212 17.41 -12.26 -4.33
N SER A 213 17.14 -12.84 -3.16
CA SER A 213 17.60 -14.19 -2.80
C SER A 213 16.85 -15.29 -3.55
N THR A 214 15.60 -15.03 -3.99
CA THR A 214 14.71 -16.02 -4.62
C THR A 214 14.17 -15.59 -5.99
N ASN A 215 14.09 -14.28 -6.25
CA ASN A 215 13.51 -13.73 -7.48
C ASN A 215 14.24 -12.45 -7.93
N SER A 216 15.18 -12.62 -8.88
CA SER A 216 15.96 -11.52 -9.46
C SER A 216 15.09 -10.50 -10.21
N ALA A 217 14.10 -10.94 -10.98
CA ALA A 217 13.19 -10.07 -11.72
C ALA A 217 12.41 -9.12 -10.79
N GLN A 218 11.88 -9.65 -9.67
CA GLN A 218 11.19 -8.83 -8.68
C GLN A 218 12.13 -7.86 -7.96
N ALA A 219 13.35 -8.31 -7.63
CA ALA A 219 14.36 -7.44 -7.05
C ALA A 219 14.72 -6.26 -7.97
N ILE A 220 14.85 -6.47 -9.28
CA ILE A 220 15.08 -5.38 -10.25
C ILE A 220 13.94 -4.36 -10.22
N LYS A 221 12.67 -4.78 -10.09
CA LYS A 221 11.54 -3.84 -9.97
C LYS A 221 11.69 -2.93 -8.75
N HIS A 222 12.03 -3.50 -7.60
CA HIS A 222 12.29 -2.72 -6.38
C HIS A 222 13.49 -1.78 -6.54
N TRP A 223 14.61 -2.23 -7.14
CA TRP A 223 15.75 -1.36 -7.40
C TRP A 223 15.44 -0.21 -8.38
N ARG A 224 14.63 -0.45 -9.41
CA ARG A 224 14.15 0.62 -10.30
C ARG A 224 13.26 1.61 -9.56
N LYS A 225 12.44 1.12 -8.62
CA LYS A 225 11.61 1.98 -7.76
C LYS A 225 12.47 2.87 -6.85
N VAL A 226 13.55 2.34 -6.27
CA VAL A 226 14.55 3.16 -5.52
C VAL A 226 15.02 4.35 -6.35
N TRP A 227 15.41 4.11 -7.60
CA TRP A 227 15.83 5.20 -8.49
C TRP A 227 14.75 6.21 -8.80
N THR A 228 13.54 5.75 -9.09
CA THR A 228 12.40 6.64 -9.36
C THR A 228 12.10 7.53 -8.16
N LEU A 229 12.11 6.96 -6.95
CA LEU A 229 11.86 7.70 -5.70
C LEU A 229 12.96 8.71 -5.39
N LEU A 230 14.20 8.40 -5.73
CA LEU A 230 15.32 9.29 -5.51
C LEU A 230 15.47 10.32 -6.62
N ASP A 231 14.78 10.21 -7.75
CA ASP A 231 14.87 11.21 -8.82
C ASP A 231 14.42 12.59 -8.32
N GLY A 232 15.16 13.62 -8.71
CA GLY A 232 14.95 14.99 -8.21
C GLY A 232 15.23 15.24 -6.72
N GLN A 233 15.60 14.23 -5.92
CA GLN A 233 16.04 14.44 -4.53
C GLN A 233 17.40 15.17 -4.50
N GLU A 234 17.59 16.03 -3.50
CA GLU A 234 18.84 16.75 -3.26
C GLU A 234 20.01 15.77 -3.06
N ARG A 235 21.17 16.10 -3.64
CA ARG A 235 22.37 15.27 -3.51
C ARG A 235 22.84 15.30 -2.06
N SER A 236 22.99 14.11 -1.48
CA SER A 236 23.61 13.90 -0.18
C SER A 236 24.38 12.59 -0.20
N PRO A 237 25.35 12.36 0.71
CA PRO A 237 26.07 11.10 0.77
C PRO A 237 25.13 9.89 0.85
N GLN A 238 24.02 10.01 1.57
CA GLN A 238 23.02 8.96 1.73
C GLN A 238 22.25 8.70 0.42
N VAL A 239 21.76 9.75 -0.24
CA VAL A 239 21.04 9.65 -1.53
C VAL A 239 21.97 9.09 -2.62
N ASN A 240 23.19 9.61 -2.72
CA ASN A 240 24.19 9.17 -3.69
C ASN A 240 24.57 7.70 -3.46
N SER A 241 24.81 7.29 -2.21
CA SER A 241 25.07 5.87 -1.86
C SER A 241 23.95 4.95 -2.33
N LEU A 242 22.70 5.35 -2.07
CA LEU A 242 21.54 4.52 -2.37
C LEU A 242 21.26 4.45 -3.88
N ARG A 243 21.46 5.54 -4.62
CA ARG A 243 21.40 5.55 -6.09
C ARG A 243 22.49 4.68 -6.72
N ALA A 244 23.74 4.80 -6.23
CA ALA A 244 24.86 3.96 -6.69
C ALA A 244 24.59 2.47 -6.44
N LEU A 245 24.10 2.13 -5.24
CA LEU A 245 23.73 0.75 -4.90
C LEU A 245 22.62 0.22 -5.81
N ALA A 246 21.55 0.98 -6.02
CA ALA A 246 20.43 0.58 -6.87
C ALA A 246 20.90 0.34 -8.32
N GLY A 247 21.68 1.27 -8.88
CA GLY A 247 22.25 1.12 -10.22
C GLY A 247 23.13 -0.11 -10.33
N GLY A 248 24.05 -0.30 -9.37
CA GLY A 248 24.93 -1.48 -9.34
C GLY A 248 24.16 -2.80 -9.29
N ARG A 249 23.05 -2.82 -8.54
CA ARG A 249 22.19 -4.02 -8.45
C ARG A 249 21.39 -4.26 -9.72
N ILE A 250 20.90 -3.21 -10.40
CA ILE A 250 20.21 -3.35 -11.68
C ILE A 250 21.18 -3.87 -12.75
N VAL A 251 22.40 -3.32 -12.85
CA VAL A 251 23.43 -3.81 -13.78
C VAL A 251 23.77 -5.26 -13.47
N TYR A 252 24.08 -5.57 -12.20
CA TYR A 252 24.49 -6.91 -11.78
C TYR A 252 23.42 -7.98 -12.03
N LEU A 253 22.14 -7.65 -11.85
CA LEU A 253 21.04 -8.59 -12.09
C LEU A 253 20.57 -8.56 -13.55
N GLY A 254 20.73 -7.44 -14.24
CA GLY A 254 20.11 -7.18 -15.54
C GLY A 254 20.63 -8.03 -16.69
N TRP A 255 21.88 -8.48 -16.62
CA TRP A 255 22.40 -9.44 -17.61
C TRP A 255 21.64 -10.77 -17.59
N ARG A 256 21.12 -11.20 -16.43
CA ARG A 256 20.34 -12.45 -16.31
C ARG A 256 18.91 -12.28 -16.80
N GLU A 257 18.40 -11.06 -16.75
CA GLU A 257 17.01 -10.72 -17.05
C GLU A 257 16.84 -10.07 -18.44
N GLY A 258 17.90 -10.10 -19.27
CA GLY A 258 17.84 -9.66 -20.66
C GLY A 258 17.82 -8.14 -20.86
N LEU A 259 18.39 -7.35 -19.94
CA LEU A 259 18.57 -5.91 -20.18
C LEU A 259 19.50 -5.68 -21.38
N SER A 260 19.17 -4.69 -22.20
CA SER A 260 19.99 -4.34 -23.36
C SER A 260 21.33 -3.71 -22.94
N PRO A 261 22.41 -3.87 -23.74
CA PRO A 261 23.69 -3.22 -23.47
C PRO A 261 23.57 -1.69 -23.32
N GLU A 262 22.70 -1.04 -24.08
CA GLU A 262 22.46 0.41 -24.02
C GLU A 262 21.84 0.84 -22.69
N GLU A 263 20.79 0.14 -22.23
CA GLU A 263 20.17 0.40 -20.93
C GLU A 263 21.20 0.22 -19.81
N VAL A 264 21.98 -0.86 -19.87
CA VAL A 264 23.04 -1.12 -18.89
C VAL A 264 24.09 -0.02 -18.89
N GLN A 265 24.54 0.44 -20.05
CA GLN A 265 25.56 1.47 -20.16
C GLN A 265 25.07 2.79 -19.56
N LYS A 266 23.83 3.20 -19.85
CA LYS A 266 23.22 4.40 -19.26
C LYS A 266 23.18 4.31 -17.74
N ILE A 267 22.70 3.18 -17.22
CA ILE A 267 22.54 2.91 -15.80
C ILE A 267 23.89 2.92 -15.08
N SER A 268 24.90 2.27 -15.67
CA SER A 268 26.27 2.23 -15.16
C SER A 268 26.89 3.62 -15.11
N HIS A 269 26.72 4.44 -16.16
CA HIS A 269 27.29 5.79 -16.20
C HIS A 269 26.75 6.68 -15.08
N GLU A 270 25.42 6.69 -14.90
CA GLU A 270 24.76 7.46 -13.83
C GLU A 270 25.17 6.94 -12.44
N ALA A 271 25.20 5.62 -12.24
CA ALA A 271 25.58 5.00 -10.98
C ALA A 271 27.05 5.25 -10.60
N ILE A 272 27.96 5.22 -11.58
CA ILE A 272 29.39 5.54 -11.38
C ILE A 272 29.55 7.00 -10.98
N GLY A 273 28.82 7.93 -11.63
CA GLY A 273 28.82 9.34 -11.26
C GLY A 273 28.46 9.55 -9.79
N HIS A 274 27.44 8.85 -9.28
CA HIS A 274 27.04 8.91 -7.88
C HIS A 274 28.00 8.17 -6.92
N ALA A 275 28.60 7.07 -7.35
CA ALA A 275 29.50 6.26 -6.53
C ALA A 275 30.88 6.90 -6.34
N SER A 276 31.37 7.65 -7.34
CA SER A 276 32.68 8.32 -7.32
C SER A 276 32.83 9.34 -6.19
N GLU A 277 31.70 9.89 -5.73
CA GLU A 277 31.63 10.85 -4.62
C GLU A 277 31.54 10.17 -3.23
N VAL A 278 31.40 8.84 -3.17
CA VAL A 278 30.95 8.13 -1.96
C VAL A 278 31.80 6.90 -1.60
N ASP A 279 32.01 5.95 -2.52
CA ASP A 279 32.75 4.71 -2.26
C ASP A 279 33.30 4.12 -3.57
N SER A 280 34.63 4.14 -3.70
CA SER A 280 35.34 3.58 -4.85
C SER A 280 35.05 2.09 -5.08
N ARG A 281 34.66 1.32 -4.05
CA ARG A 281 34.28 -0.10 -4.20
C ARG A 281 32.98 -0.30 -4.98
N LEU A 282 32.03 0.62 -4.84
CA LEU A 282 30.79 0.59 -5.63
C LEU A 282 31.08 0.87 -7.10
N VAL A 283 32.03 1.78 -7.38
CA VAL A 283 32.53 2.03 -8.75
C VAL A 283 33.17 0.77 -9.34
N GLN A 284 33.97 0.04 -8.56
CA GLN A 284 34.58 -1.22 -9.02
C GLN A 284 33.53 -2.27 -9.41
N LEU A 285 32.54 -2.50 -8.55
CA LEU A 285 31.47 -3.47 -8.80
C LEU A 285 30.66 -3.12 -10.05
N LEU A 286 30.40 -1.83 -10.28
CA LEU A 286 29.72 -1.31 -11.46
C LEU A 286 30.52 -1.58 -12.75
N LEU A 287 31.82 -1.29 -12.74
CA LEU A 287 32.71 -1.51 -13.88
C LEU A 287 32.85 -3.01 -14.20
N PHE A 288 32.96 -3.88 -13.19
CA PHE A 288 32.97 -5.32 -13.43
C PHE A 288 31.65 -5.83 -14.04
N ALA A 289 30.52 -5.33 -13.57
CA ALA A 289 29.21 -5.74 -14.08
C ALA A 289 28.97 -5.21 -15.51
N GLN A 290 29.42 -3.98 -15.83
CA GLN A 290 29.42 -3.44 -17.19
C GLN A 290 30.28 -4.29 -18.13
N GLY A 291 31.50 -4.63 -17.71
CA GLY A 291 32.38 -5.49 -18.49
C GLY A 291 31.75 -6.85 -18.82
N ARG A 292 31.12 -7.51 -17.84
CA ARG A 292 30.44 -8.79 -18.07
C ARG A 292 29.32 -8.69 -19.12
N ILE A 293 28.60 -7.57 -19.15
CA ILE A 293 27.51 -7.37 -20.10
C ILE A 293 28.03 -7.13 -21.52
N LEU A 294 29.11 -6.36 -21.67
CA LEU A 294 29.81 -6.21 -22.95
C LEU A 294 30.29 -7.56 -23.49
N GLN A 295 30.87 -8.40 -22.61
CA GLN A 295 31.29 -9.76 -22.97
C GLN A 295 30.11 -10.63 -23.42
N SER A 296 28.99 -10.63 -22.69
CA SER A 296 27.83 -11.48 -23.02
C SER A 296 27.02 -10.97 -24.23
N GLY A 297 27.07 -9.66 -24.50
CA GLY A 297 26.34 -9.00 -25.58
C GLY A 297 27.05 -9.00 -26.94
N GLY A 298 28.22 -9.66 -27.06
CA GLY A 298 29.01 -9.69 -28.28
C GLY A 298 29.81 -8.40 -28.55
N GLY A 299 30.07 -7.59 -27.52
CA GLY A 299 30.91 -6.40 -27.59
C GLY A 299 32.39 -6.74 -27.79
N ALA A 300 33.23 -5.73 -28.07
CA ALA A 300 34.65 -5.94 -28.26
C ALA A 300 35.32 -6.41 -26.95
N ALA A 301 36.23 -7.37 -27.05
CA ALA A 301 36.98 -7.87 -25.90
C ALA A 301 37.81 -6.75 -25.23
N ASP A 302 38.24 -5.77 -26.01
CA ASP A 302 39.00 -4.61 -25.52
C ASP A 302 38.15 -3.74 -24.57
N ASP A 303 36.86 -3.54 -24.84
CA ASP A 303 35.97 -2.76 -23.98
C ASP A 303 35.75 -3.45 -22.62
N TYR A 304 35.69 -4.79 -22.63
CA TYR A 304 35.66 -5.59 -21.40
C TYR A 304 36.95 -5.41 -20.60
N VAL A 305 38.10 -5.55 -21.26
CA VAL A 305 39.42 -5.41 -20.63
C VAL A 305 39.59 -4.01 -20.05
N GLU A 306 39.16 -2.96 -20.75
CA GLU A 306 39.23 -1.58 -20.26
C GLU A 306 38.41 -1.39 -18.98
N CYS A 307 37.17 -1.93 -18.94
CA CYS A 307 36.34 -1.88 -17.74
C CYS A 307 37.01 -2.58 -16.55
N VAL A 308 37.60 -3.76 -16.78
CA VAL A 308 38.31 -4.53 -15.74
C VAL A 308 39.55 -3.79 -15.24
N LEU A 309 40.38 -3.26 -16.14
CA LEU A 309 41.58 -2.49 -15.77
C LEU A 309 41.21 -1.23 -14.98
N LYS A 310 40.16 -0.52 -15.39
CA LYS A 310 39.64 0.64 -14.68
C LYS A 310 39.14 0.27 -13.28
N ALA A 311 38.43 -0.85 -13.14
CA ALA A 311 38.00 -1.35 -11.83
C ALA A 311 39.20 -1.67 -10.94
N LEU A 312 40.19 -2.40 -11.45
CA LEU A 312 41.40 -2.77 -10.69
C LEU A 312 42.19 -1.54 -10.23
N SER A 313 42.26 -0.49 -11.05
CA SER A 313 42.95 0.78 -10.72
C SER A 313 42.39 1.49 -9.47
N LEU A 314 41.15 1.19 -9.08
CA LEU A 314 40.48 1.78 -7.93
C LEU A 314 40.72 0.98 -6.62
N THR A 315 41.54 -0.08 -6.67
CA THR A 315 41.78 -0.95 -5.50
C THR A 315 42.76 -0.27 -4.53
N PRO A 316 42.43 -0.15 -3.23
CA PRO A 316 43.35 0.45 -2.26
C PRO A 316 44.68 -0.33 -2.18
N PRO A 317 45.83 0.35 -1.96
CA PRO A 317 47.12 -0.31 -1.81
C PRO A 317 47.09 -1.35 -0.67
N GLY A 318 47.60 -2.56 -0.91
CA GLY A 318 47.73 -3.61 0.10
C GLY A 318 46.55 -4.59 0.23
N ARG A 319 45.55 -4.53 -0.65
CA ARG A 319 44.53 -5.59 -0.79
C ARG A 319 44.75 -6.41 -2.05
N ASP A 320 44.63 -7.72 -1.91
CA ASP A 320 44.78 -8.66 -3.02
C ASP A 320 43.64 -8.49 -4.04
N ALA A 321 44.00 -8.11 -5.27
CA ALA A 321 43.08 -7.88 -6.37
C ALA A 321 42.24 -9.12 -6.71
N GLY A 322 42.78 -10.33 -6.46
CA GLY A 322 42.09 -11.59 -6.75
C GLY A 322 40.90 -11.92 -5.84
N ARG A 323 40.77 -11.24 -4.68
CA ARG A 323 39.62 -11.40 -3.76
C ARG A 323 38.47 -10.43 -4.02
N VAL A 324 38.69 -9.42 -4.87
CA VAL A 324 37.75 -8.32 -5.14
C VAL A 324 37.06 -8.48 -6.51
N ALA A 325 37.64 -9.26 -7.42
CA ALA A 325 37.12 -9.56 -8.76
C ALA A 325 36.15 -10.75 -8.81
#